data_AF-A0A837RJJ5-F1
#
_entry.id   AF-A0A837RJJ5-F1
#
_cell.length_a   1.000
_cell.length_b   1.000
_cell.length_c   1.000
_cell.angle_alpha   90.00
_cell.angle_beta   90.00
_cell.angle_gamma   90.00
#
_symmetry.space_group_name_H-M   'P 1'
#
loop_
_entity.id
_entity.type
_entity.pdbx_description
1 polymer ?
#
loop_
_entity_poly.entity_id
_entity_poly.type
_entity_poly.pdbx_seq_one_letter_code
_entity_poly.pdbx_strand_id
1 'polypeptide(L)'
;MLVGIPSVVYGFIGLSVIVPFIRRIFGGTGFGILSGTLVLFVMILPTITSLSVDSLKSVPMYYRQASLALGATRWQTIYKVILRAAIPGILTAIIFGMARAFGEALAVQMVIGNAALMPKNLISPASTLTSKLTTDIGNTVMGTLPNNALWSLALILLLMSLVLNMLVKFIGKRGRF
;
A
#
# COMPACT_ATOMS: atom_id res chain seq x y z
N MET A 1 6.13 17.42 -4.72
CA MET A 1 7.19 16.57 -4.13
C MET A 1 6.91 16.37 -2.64
N LEU A 2 5.97 15.48 -2.30
CA LEU A 2 5.70 15.03 -0.90
C LEU A 2 6.42 13.70 -0.57
N VAL A 3 7.35 13.27 -1.44
CA VAL A 3 8.11 11.99 -1.35
C VAL A 3 9.35 12.14 -0.45
N GLY A 4 9.26 12.94 0.61
CA GLY A 4 10.38 13.22 1.52
C GLY A 4 10.14 12.76 2.96
N ILE A 5 8.92 12.31 3.29
CA ILE A 5 8.58 11.89 4.65
C ILE A 5 8.99 10.42 4.81
N PRO A 6 9.93 10.10 5.72
CA PRO A 6 10.30 8.72 6.01
C PRO A 6 9.09 7.90 6.46
N SER A 7 9.03 6.62 6.09
CA SER A 7 7.95 5.70 6.50
C SER A 7 7.78 5.63 8.03
N VAL A 8 8.89 5.79 8.78
CA VAL A 8 8.89 5.86 10.25
C VAL A 8 8.08 7.05 10.78
N VAL A 9 8.07 8.19 10.08
CA VAL A 9 7.28 9.36 10.49
C VAL A 9 5.78 9.06 10.35
N TYR A 10 5.37 8.37 9.28
CA TYR A 10 3.99 7.90 9.15
C TYR A 10 3.61 6.89 10.23
N GLY A 11 4.52 5.95 10.56
CA GLY A 11 4.34 5.02 11.68
C GLY A 11 4.19 5.74 13.03
N PHE A 12 5.01 6.77 13.28
CA PHE A 12 4.93 7.59 14.47
C PHE A 12 3.64 8.39 14.55
N ILE A 13 3.21 9.04 13.46
CA ILE A 13 1.90 9.71 13.40
C ILE A 13 0.77 8.69 13.63
N GLY A 14 0.90 7.48 13.10
CA GLY A 14 -0.01 6.38 13.37
C GLY A 14 -0.10 6.04 14.85
N LEU A 15 1.04 5.93 15.52
CA LEU A 15 1.12 5.72 16.97
C LEU A 15 0.53 6.86 17.79
N SER A 16 0.79 8.11 17.40
CA SER A 16 0.38 9.28 18.18
C SER A 16 -1.07 9.70 17.95
N VAL A 17 -1.63 9.43 16.76
CA VAL A 17 -2.95 9.93 16.37
C VAL A 17 -3.93 8.78 16.10
N ILE A 18 -3.55 7.81 15.27
CA ILE A 18 -4.47 6.74 14.81
C ILE A 18 -4.73 5.73 15.94
N VAL A 19 -3.70 5.27 16.65
CA VAL A 19 -3.84 4.31 17.75
C VAL A 19 -4.72 4.85 18.89
N PRO A 20 -4.52 6.08 19.42
CA PRO A 20 -5.37 6.64 20.46
C PRO A 20 -6.80 6.90 19.96
N PHE A 21 -6.95 7.31 18.70
CA PHE A 21 -8.26 7.53 18.09
C PHE A 21 -9.08 6.24 18.02
N ILE A 22 -8.48 5.15 17.53
CA ILE A 22 -9.14 3.83 17.48
C ILE A 22 -9.45 3.34 18.88
N ARG A 23 -8.52 3.50 19.82
CA ARG A 23 -8.75 3.15 21.23
C ARG A 23 -9.96 3.88 21.83
N ARG A 24 -10.18 5.15 21.46
CA ARG A 24 -11.32 5.95 21.95
C ARG A 24 -12.65 5.51 21.36
N ILE A 25 -12.69 5.11 20.08
CA ILE A 25 -13.93 4.75 19.39
C ILE A 25 -14.31 3.28 19.62
N PHE A 26 -13.34 2.37 19.48
CA PHE A 26 -13.58 0.92 19.46
C PHE A 26 -13.16 0.21 20.75
N GLY A 27 -12.48 0.91 21.68
CA GLY A 27 -11.94 0.30 22.89
C GLY A 27 -10.70 -0.58 22.65
N GLY A 28 -10.14 -1.12 23.74
CA GLY A 28 -8.96 -2.01 23.71
C GLY A 28 -7.61 -1.29 23.72
N THR A 29 -6.59 -1.92 23.14
CA THR A 29 -5.21 -1.41 23.10
C THR A 29 -4.99 -0.35 22.02
N GLY A 30 -5.87 -0.27 21.02
CA GLY A 30 -5.73 0.59 19.84
C GLY A 30 -4.67 0.10 18.84
N PHE A 31 -3.89 -0.92 19.18
CA PHE A 31 -2.94 -1.59 18.29
C PHE A 31 -3.64 -2.75 17.59
N GLY A 32 -3.49 -2.85 16.27
CA GLY A 32 -4.09 -3.94 15.52
C GLY A 32 -4.08 -3.73 14.02
N ILE A 33 -4.78 -4.63 13.33
CA ILE A 33 -4.86 -4.67 11.86
C ILE A 33 -5.48 -3.37 11.33
N LEU A 34 -6.53 -2.86 11.98
CA LEU A 34 -7.22 -1.63 11.58
C LEU A 34 -6.28 -0.42 11.60
N SER A 35 -5.51 -0.27 12.68
CA SER A 35 -4.54 0.82 12.85
C SER A 35 -3.44 0.75 11.80
N GLY A 36 -2.88 -0.45 11.56
CA GLY A 36 -1.89 -0.67 10.51
C GLY A 36 -2.44 -0.38 9.10
N THR A 37 -3.70 -0.76 8.84
CA THR A 37 -4.36 -0.53 7.54
C THR A 37 -4.60 0.95 7.28
N LEU A 38 -5.03 1.71 8.30
CA LEU A 38 -5.23 3.16 8.16
C LEU A 38 -3.92 3.90 7.90
N VAL A 39 -2.83 3.53 8.58
CA VAL A 39 -1.50 4.12 8.33
C VAL A 39 -1.05 3.84 6.90
N LEU A 40 -1.15 2.59 6.44
CA LEU A 40 -0.82 2.23 5.05
C LEU A 40 -1.69 2.98 4.04
N PHE A 41 -2.99 3.09 4.32
CA PHE A 41 -3.93 3.81 3.47
C PHE A 41 -3.49 5.26 3.26
N VAL A 42 -3.23 6.01 4.35
CA VAL A 42 -2.79 7.40 4.28
C VAL A 42 -1.46 7.54 3.52
N MET A 43 -0.57 6.57 3.66
CA MET A 43 0.74 6.59 3.00
C MET A 43 0.67 6.29 1.49
N ILE A 44 -0.17 5.34 1.08
CA ILE A 44 -0.23 4.86 -0.31
C ILE A 44 -1.16 5.70 -1.16
N LEU A 45 -2.21 6.28 -0.56
CA LEU A 45 -3.17 7.16 -1.23
C LEU A 45 -2.51 8.23 -2.13
N PRO A 46 -1.53 9.04 -1.66
CA PRO A 46 -0.89 10.04 -2.51
C PRO A 46 -0.12 9.44 -3.70
N THR A 47 0.34 8.19 -3.58
CA THR A 47 1.04 7.50 -4.67
C THR A 47 0.06 7.10 -5.77
N ILE A 48 -1.04 6.46 -5.38
CA ILE A 48 -2.07 6.03 -6.34
C ILE A 48 -2.70 7.24 -7.02
N THR A 49 -3.01 8.31 -6.28
CA THR A 49 -3.60 9.52 -6.85
C THR A 49 -2.65 10.21 -7.82
N SER A 50 -1.36 10.33 -7.49
CA SER A 50 -0.38 10.95 -8.38
C SER A 50 -0.26 10.18 -9.70
N LEU A 51 -0.08 8.85 -9.62
CA LEU A 51 0.01 7.98 -10.80
C LEU A 51 -1.29 7.98 -11.63
N SER A 52 -2.45 8.05 -10.97
CA SER A 52 -3.74 8.13 -11.65
C SER A 52 -3.92 9.46 -12.38
N VAL A 53 -3.46 10.57 -11.78
CA VAL A 53 -3.48 11.90 -12.41
C VAL A 53 -2.54 11.94 -13.62
N ASP A 54 -1.36 11.32 -13.53
CA ASP A 54 -0.44 11.22 -14.65
C ASP A 54 -1.04 10.42 -15.81
N SER A 55 -1.75 9.33 -15.50
CA SER A 55 -2.50 8.55 -16.50
C SER A 55 -3.66 9.34 -17.14
N LEU A 56 -4.30 10.25 -16.41
CA LEU A 56 -5.35 11.11 -16.98
C LEU A 56 -4.74 12.20 -17.87
N LYS A 57 -3.59 12.74 -17.49
CA LYS A 57 -2.85 13.76 -18.26
C LYS A 57 -2.20 13.20 -19.52
N SER A 58 -1.88 11.91 -19.56
CA SER A 58 -1.33 11.27 -20.75
C SER A 58 -2.35 11.11 -21.88
N VAL A 59 -3.65 11.29 -21.62
CA VAL A 59 -4.69 11.26 -22.65
C VAL A 59 -4.55 12.47 -23.58
N PRO A 60 -4.34 12.27 -24.90
CA PRO A 60 -4.17 13.36 -25.85
C PRO A 60 -5.32 14.38 -25.83
N MET A 61 -4.99 15.67 -25.92
CA MET A 61 -5.98 16.75 -25.87
C MET A 61 -6.99 16.69 -27.03
N TYR A 62 -6.62 16.10 -28.18
CA TYR A 62 -7.52 15.96 -29.32
C TYR A 62 -8.76 15.14 -28.99
N TYR A 63 -8.68 14.15 -28.07
CA TYR A 63 -9.87 13.39 -27.65
C TYR A 63 -10.91 14.30 -26.97
N ARG A 64 -10.44 15.28 -26.19
CA ARG A 64 -11.32 16.27 -25.55
C ARG A 64 -11.92 17.21 -26.59
N GLN A 65 -11.13 17.67 -27.56
CA GLN A 65 -11.61 18.56 -28.63
C GLN A 65 -12.62 17.87 -29.54
N ALA A 66 -12.35 16.63 -29.95
CA ALA A 66 -13.25 15.83 -30.78
C ALA A 66 -14.59 15.56 -30.08
N SER A 67 -14.56 15.22 -28.79
CA SER A 67 -15.78 15.02 -28.00
C SER A 67 -16.62 16.31 -27.91
N LEU A 68 -15.98 17.46 -27.68
CA LEU A 68 -16.67 18.75 -27.65
C LEU A 68 -17.23 19.15 -29.04
N ALA A 69 -16.51 18.86 -30.12
CA ALA A 69 -16.96 19.11 -31.49
C ALA A 69 -18.19 18.28 -31.87
N LEU A 70 -18.35 17.08 -31.29
CA LEU A 70 -19.54 16.23 -31.43
C LEU A 70 -20.72 16.70 -30.55
N GLY A 71 -20.64 17.86 -29.92
CA GLY A 71 -21.70 18.41 -29.07
C GLY A 71 -21.77 17.78 -27.66
N ALA A 72 -20.76 17.01 -27.24
CA ALA A 72 -20.76 16.41 -25.91
C ALA A 72 -20.50 17.47 -24.82
N THR A 73 -21.12 17.28 -23.66
CA THR A 73 -20.86 18.14 -22.49
C THR A 73 -19.50 17.83 -21.85
N ARG A 74 -19.01 18.75 -21.01
CA ARG A 74 -17.77 18.54 -20.25
C ARG A 74 -17.81 17.27 -19.40
N TRP A 75 -18.94 16.99 -18.74
CA TRP A 75 -19.14 15.78 -17.94
C TRP A 75 -19.12 14.50 -18.78
N GLN A 76 -19.80 14.50 -19.93
CA GLN A 76 -19.79 13.35 -20.85
C GLN A 76 -18.37 13.07 -21.37
N THR A 77 -17.61 14.13 -21.70
CA THR A 77 -16.23 14.02 -22.17
C THR A 77 -15.32 13.42 -21.09
N ILE A 78 -15.47 13.87 -19.83
CA ILE A 78 -14.69 13.32 -18.70
C ILE A 78 -15.01 11.84 -18.49
N TYR A 79 -16.28 11.49 -18.35
CA TYR A 79 -16.69 10.13 -17.96
C TYR A 79 -16.55 9.11 -19.10
N LYS A 80 -16.99 9.46 -20.33
CA LYS A 80 -17.06 8.49 -21.44
C LYS A 80 -15.78 8.40 -22.26
N VAL A 81 -14.97 9.47 -22.32
CA VAL A 81 -13.78 9.53 -23.18
C VAL A 81 -12.51 9.50 -22.33
N ILE A 82 -12.29 10.53 -21.50
CA ILE A 82 -11.01 10.69 -20.77
C ILE A 82 -10.83 9.58 -19.73
N LEU A 83 -11.81 9.35 -18.88
CA LEU A 83 -11.73 8.34 -17.82
C LEU A 83 -11.54 6.95 -18.45
N ARG A 84 -12.30 6.62 -19.49
CA ARG A 84 -12.25 5.32 -20.16
C ARG A 84 -10.90 5.07 -20.85
N ALA A 85 -10.32 6.10 -21.47
CA ALA A 85 -8.98 6.02 -22.06
C ALA A 85 -7.88 5.86 -20.98
N ALA A 86 -8.06 6.44 -19.80
CA ALA A 86 -7.10 6.36 -18.70
C ALA A 86 -7.24 5.10 -17.82
N ILE A 87 -8.31 4.29 -17.95
CA ILE A 87 -8.54 3.08 -17.13
C ILE A 87 -7.30 2.17 -17.05
N PRO A 88 -6.61 1.81 -18.15
CA PRO A 88 -5.45 0.93 -18.07
C PRO A 88 -4.32 1.49 -17.20
N GLY A 89 -4.08 2.80 -17.27
CA GLY A 89 -3.06 3.46 -16.44
C GLY A 89 -3.50 3.62 -14.99
N ILE A 90 -4.77 3.87 -14.71
CA ILE A 90 -5.32 3.87 -13.34
C ILE A 90 -5.22 2.47 -12.71
N LEU A 91 -5.56 1.41 -13.44
CA LEU A 91 -5.39 0.03 -12.98
C LEU A 91 -3.93 -0.26 -12.66
N THR A 92 -3.02 0.18 -13.53
CA THR A 92 -1.58 0.06 -13.31
C THR A 92 -1.16 0.82 -12.04
N ALA A 93 -1.65 2.05 -11.83
CA ALA A 93 -1.41 2.83 -10.61
C ALA A 93 -1.86 2.13 -9.33
N ILE A 94 -3.04 1.48 -9.35
CA ILE A 94 -3.56 0.72 -8.21
C ILE A 94 -2.65 -0.49 -7.92
N ILE A 95 -2.25 -1.24 -8.95
CA ILE A 95 -1.36 -2.39 -8.81
C ILE A 95 0.00 -1.98 -8.23
N PHE A 96 0.59 -0.89 -8.72
CA PHE A 96 1.83 -0.34 -8.16
C PHE A 96 1.66 0.14 -6.71
N GLY A 97 0.53 0.76 -6.38
CA GLY A 97 0.20 1.14 -5.00
C GLY A 97 0.13 -0.06 -4.06
N MET A 98 -0.51 -1.16 -4.49
CA MET A 98 -0.54 -2.41 -3.73
C MET A 98 0.86 -3.01 -3.55
N ALA A 99 1.67 -3.06 -4.60
CA ALA A 99 3.05 -3.54 -4.52
C ALA A 99 3.90 -2.70 -3.53
N ARG A 100 3.69 -1.36 -3.52
CA ARG A 100 4.30 -0.48 -2.52
C ARG A 100 3.86 -0.86 -1.11
N ALA A 101 2.57 -1.12 -0.88
CA ALA A 101 2.04 -1.56 0.42
C ALA A 101 2.78 -2.78 0.98
N PHE A 102 3.05 -3.77 0.14
CA PHE A 102 3.76 -4.99 0.55
C PHE A 102 5.20 -4.71 1.01
N GLY A 103 5.85 -3.68 0.45
CA GLY A 103 7.19 -3.26 0.83
C GLY A 103 7.25 -2.38 2.08
N GLU A 104 6.14 -1.78 2.51
CA GLU A 104 6.09 -0.89 3.67
C GLU A 104 6.01 -1.70 4.98
N ALA A 105 7.16 -2.15 5.45
CA ALA A 105 7.30 -2.99 6.65
C ALA A 105 7.34 -2.18 7.97
N LEU A 106 8.09 -1.07 7.98
CA LEU A 106 8.44 -0.36 9.22
C LEU A 106 7.26 0.40 9.82
N ALA A 107 6.48 1.10 8.99
CA ALA A 107 5.32 1.87 9.45
C ALA A 107 4.26 0.97 10.10
N VAL A 108 4.04 -0.22 9.52
CA VAL A 108 3.08 -1.22 10.02
C VAL A 108 3.56 -1.84 11.32
N GLN A 109 4.84 -2.23 11.39
CA GLN A 109 5.43 -2.82 12.59
C GLN A 109 5.22 -1.94 13.83
N MET A 110 5.34 -0.61 13.68
CA MET A 110 5.17 0.32 14.79
C MET A 110 3.75 0.29 15.38
N VAL A 111 2.72 0.02 14.57
CA VAL A 111 1.31 0.29 14.91
C VAL A 111 0.48 -1.00 15.07
N ILE A 112 0.97 -2.14 14.58
CA ILE A 112 0.22 -3.41 14.58
C ILE A 112 0.24 -4.15 15.94
N GLY A 113 1.18 -3.81 16.82
CA GLY A 113 1.31 -4.35 18.18
C GLY A 113 2.25 -5.57 18.32
N ASN A 114 2.73 -6.15 17.21
CA ASN A 114 3.71 -7.24 17.16
C ASN A 114 3.40 -8.48 18.02
N ALA A 115 2.11 -8.77 18.21
CA ALA A 115 1.69 -9.98 18.91
C ALA A 115 1.47 -11.12 17.92
N ALA A 116 2.15 -12.25 18.12
CA ALA A 116 1.93 -13.48 17.36
C ALA A 116 0.67 -14.23 17.84
N LEU A 117 -0.45 -13.51 17.92
CA LEU A 117 -1.76 -14.04 18.30
C LEU A 117 -2.63 -14.14 17.06
N MET A 118 -3.47 -15.17 17.00
CA MET A 118 -4.45 -15.30 15.93
C MET A 118 -5.51 -14.20 16.09
N PRO A 119 -5.60 -13.23 15.16
CA PRO A 119 -6.48 -12.09 15.32
C PRO A 119 -7.93 -12.55 15.24
N LYS A 120 -8.73 -12.21 16.27
CA LYS A 120 -10.17 -12.53 16.30
C LYS A 120 -11.01 -11.42 15.66
N ASN A 121 -10.55 -10.17 15.78
CA ASN A 121 -11.22 -8.97 15.28
C ASN A 121 -10.20 -7.99 14.65
N LEU A 122 -10.67 -7.00 13.89
CA LEU A 122 -9.82 -5.98 13.24
C LEU A 122 -8.97 -5.13 14.22
N ILE A 123 -9.40 -5.04 15.48
CA ILE A 123 -8.71 -4.29 16.55
C ILE A 123 -7.74 -5.22 17.32
N SER A 124 -7.70 -6.51 17.01
CA SER A 124 -6.76 -7.44 17.65
C SER A 124 -5.33 -7.14 17.19
N PRO A 125 -4.36 -7.09 18.12
CA PRO A 125 -2.95 -7.08 17.77
C PRO A 125 -2.59 -8.29 16.90
N ALA A 126 -1.74 -8.07 15.91
CA ALA A 126 -1.25 -9.12 15.03
C ALA A 126 0.24 -8.90 14.74
N SER A 127 0.85 -9.88 14.08
CA SER A 127 2.21 -9.76 13.56
C SER A 127 2.17 -10.09 12.07
N THR A 128 2.80 -9.25 11.25
CA THR A 128 3.07 -9.59 9.85
C THR A 128 4.39 -10.34 9.75
N LEU A 129 4.61 -11.03 8.62
CA LEU A 129 5.90 -11.65 8.32
C LEU A 129 7.03 -10.61 8.36
N THR A 130 6.79 -9.44 7.78
CA THR A 130 7.74 -8.31 7.78
C THR A 130 8.03 -7.80 9.19
N SER A 131 7.01 -7.61 10.02
CA SER A 131 7.19 -7.07 11.38
C SER A 131 7.88 -8.07 12.30
N LYS A 132 7.65 -9.37 12.09
CA LYS A 132 8.33 -10.44 12.84
C LYS A 132 9.80 -10.53 12.47
N LEU A 133 10.13 -10.42 11.17
CA LEU A 133 11.51 -10.38 10.71
C LEU A 133 12.27 -9.18 11.28
N THR A 134 11.72 -7.98 11.17
CA THR A 134 12.40 -6.76 11.63
C THR A 134 12.56 -6.71 13.15
N THR A 135 11.66 -7.35 13.92
CA THR A 135 11.77 -7.40 15.37
C THR A 135 12.74 -8.48 15.84
N ASP A 136 12.70 -9.68 15.26
CA ASP A 136 13.36 -10.84 15.86
C ASP A 136 14.71 -11.20 15.24
N ILE A 137 15.00 -10.77 14.00
CA ILE A 137 16.23 -11.16 13.30
C ILE A 137 17.49 -10.60 13.97
N GLY A 138 17.38 -9.45 14.64
CA GLY A 138 18.45 -8.86 15.45
C GLY A 138 18.45 -9.28 16.91
N ASN A 139 17.38 -9.91 17.39
CA ASN A 139 17.16 -10.27 18.80
C ASN A 139 17.35 -11.77 19.08
N THR A 140 17.64 -12.58 18.05
CA THR A 140 17.85 -14.02 18.17
C THR A 140 19.31 -14.41 17.94
N VAL A 141 19.79 -15.41 18.67
CA VAL A 141 21.19 -15.87 18.57
C VAL A 141 21.37 -16.73 17.32
N MET A 142 22.40 -16.42 16.54
CA MET A 142 22.80 -17.18 15.35
C MET A 142 22.96 -18.68 15.66
N GLY A 143 22.44 -19.53 14.77
CA GLY A 143 22.52 -20.99 14.90
C GLY A 143 21.46 -21.65 15.78
N THR A 144 20.57 -20.88 16.41
CA THR A 144 19.44 -21.43 17.17
C THR A 144 18.25 -21.78 16.26
N LEU A 145 17.41 -22.74 16.70
CA LEU A 145 16.20 -23.16 15.97
C LEU A 145 15.27 -21.97 15.60
N PRO A 146 15.00 -20.99 16.50
CA PRO A 146 14.19 -19.82 16.16
C PRO A 146 14.83 -18.94 15.08
N ASN A 147 16.16 -18.77 15.11
CA ASN A 147 16.86 -18.01 14.09
C ASN A 147 16.76 -18.68 12.70
N ASN A 148 16.92 -20.00 12.63
CA ASN A 148 16.77 -20.74 11.37
C ASN A 148 15.33 -20.62 10.80
N ALA A 149 14.32 -20.57 11.65
CA ALA A 149 12.94 -20.32 11.25
C ALA A 149 12.72 -18.88 10.71
N LEU A 150 13.44 -17.88 11.22
CA LEU A 150 13.38 -16.52 10.68
C LEU A 150 14.03 -16.42 9.29
N TRP A 151 15.14 -17.13 9.07
CA TRP A 151 15.79 -17.19 7.75
C TRP A 151 14.91 -17.87 6.70
N SER A 152 14.22 -18.95 7.05
CA SER A 152 13.24 -19.58 6.13
C SER A 152 12.05 -18.65 5.85
N LEU A 153 11.58 -17.93 6.87
CA LEU A 153 10.50 -16.93 6.72
C LEU A 153 10.91 -15.76 5.83
N ALA A 154 12.17 -15.29 5.93
CA ALA A 154 12.74 -14.29 5.04
C ALA A 154 12.81 -14.77 3.59
N LEU A 155 13.19 -16.03 3.36
CA LEU A 155 13.22 -16.63 2.03
C LEU A 155 11.81 -16.73 1.42
N ILE A 156 10.81 -17.14 2.21
CA ILE A 156 9.40 -17.18 1.76
C ILE A 156 8.91 -15.77 1.41
N LEU A 157 9.21 -14.77 2.25
CA LEU A 157 8.85 -13.38 2.00
C LEU A 157 9.50 -12.85 0.72
N LEU A 158 10.78 -13.17 0.49
CA LEU A 158 11.50 -12.80 -0.72
C LEU A 158 10.83 -13.38 -1.97
N LEU A 159 10.49 -14.67 -1.95
CA LEU A 159 9.82 -15.34 -3.07
C LEU A 159 8.45 -14.71 -3.35
N MET A 160 7.64 -14.47 -2.31
CA MET A 160 6.35 -13.80 -2.47
C MET A 160 6.49 -12.40 -3.06
N SER A 161 7.43 -11.60 -2.54
CA SER A 161 7.70 -10.25 -3.04
C SER A 161 8.16 -10.28 -4.50
N LEU A 162 9.05 -11.20 -4.86
CA LEU A 162 9.57 -11.33 -6.22
C LEU A 162 8.45 -11.69 -7.20
N VAL A 163 7.60 -12.67 -6.86
CA VAL A 163 6.45 -13.06 -7.69
C VAL A 163 5.49 -11.89 -7.88
N LEU A 164 5.11 -11.19 -6.80
CA LEU A 164 4.22 -10.03 -6.87
C LEU A 164 4.80 -8.92 -7.75
N ASN A 165 6.06 -8.55 -7.53
CA ASN A 165 6.74 -7.52 -8.33
C ASN A 165 6.85 -7.91 -9.81
N MET A 166 7.09 -9.19 -10.11
CA MET A 166 7.14 -9.69 -11.48
C MET A 166 5.76 -9.61 -12.15
N LEU A 167 4.69 -9.99 -11.46
CA LEU A 167 3.31 -9.86 -11.95
C LEU A 167 2.96 -8.39 -12.24
N VAL A 168 3.27 -7.48 -11.32
CA VAL A 168 3.05 -6.03 -11.50
C VAL A 168 3.76 -5.52 -12.76
N LYS A 169 5.04 -5.88 -12.92
CA LYS A 169 5.85 -5.45 -14.07
C LYS A 169 5.35 -6.02 -15.39
N PHE A 170 4.86 -7.27 -15.38
CA PHE A 170 4.32 -7.92 -16.58
C PHE A 170 3.00 -7.29 -17.03
N ILE A 171 2.10 -7.00 -16.08
CA ILE A 171 0.82 -6.35 -16.35
C ILE A 171 1.04 -4.90 -16.83
N GLY A 172 1.93 -4.14 -16.17
CA GLY A 172 2.24 -2.77 -16.55
C GLY A 172 2.86 -2.64 -17.96
N LYS A 173 3.59 -3.66 -18.43
CA LYS A 173 4.11 -3.68 -19.81
C LYS A 173 3.01 -3.77 -20.88
N ARG A 174 1.85 -4.36 -20.57
CA ARG A 174 0.71 -4.44 -21.51
C ARG A 174 -0.12 -3.15 -21.59
N GLY A 175 0.08 -2.20 -20.67
CA GLY A 175 -0.61 -0.91 -20.66
C GLY A 175 0.05 0.19 -21.51
N ARG A 176 1.18 -0.12 -22.18
CA ARG A 176 1.85 0.78 -23.15
C ARG A 176 1.46 0.35 -24.57
N PHE A 177 0.20 0.55 -24.94
CA PHE A 177 -0.26 0.57 -26.32
C PHE A 177 -0.91 1.91 -26.60
#